data_AF-A0A352GPV2-F1
#
_entry.id   AF-A0A352GPV2-F1
#
_cell.length_a   1.000
_cell.length_b   1.000
_cell.length_c   1.000
_cell.angle_alpha   90.00
_cell.angle_beta   90.00
_cell.angle_gamma   90.00
#
_symmetry.space_group_name_H-M   'P 1'
#
loop_
_entity.id
_entity.type
_entity.pdbx_description
1 polymer ?
#
loop_
_entity_poly.entity_id
_entity_poly.type
_entity_poly.pdbx_seq_one_letter_code
_entity_poly.pdbx_strand_id
1 'polypeptide(L)'
;MTARNLFIAAALAAALVPVAALPAAGAAKKTSPADAVEQSEKVTAPLLRDSVIVDDKVIYLGDLFINVGEKADAAVAYAPAPGDRAIFDARWLYRVARAYRLNWRPLSARQQVVVERVSQVIERAEIVDTIMAALFEKGADPASELDLSTQLTRVHIAGNATPTIGVDDITYDPRSQRFAAVVSIPKGDPAGERLRLTGRLYPVVKIPVVSKVMARNDILTERDVKWIRIRADRIMPDTVTKLEDLVGMSVKRGLRPDDVIR
;
A
#
# COMPACT_ATOMS: atom_id res chain seq x y z
N MET A 1 -8.65 -15.53 -87.55
CA MET A 1 -9.59 -16.25 -86.66
C MET A 1 -10.74 -15.29 -86.34
N THR A 2 -11.77 -15.11 -87.19
CA THR A 2 -13.03 -15.91 -87.32
C THR A 2 -13.61 -16.25 -85.95
N ALA A 3 -14.79 -15.81 -85.51
CA ALA A 3 -16.06 -15.41 -86.15
C ALA A 3 -16.72 -14.28 -85.31
N ARG A 4 -17.41 -13.25 -85.82
CA ARG A 4 -18.64 -13.18 -86.66
C ARG A 4 -19.81 -13.97 -86.06
N ASN A 5 -20.70 -13.27 -85.35
CA ASN A 5 -22.14 -13.51 -85.45
C ASN A 5 -22.93 -12.22 -85.24
N LEU A 6 -23.70 -11.94 -86.29
CA LEU A 6 -24.61 -10.84 -86.53
C LEU A 6 -26.01 -11.38 -86.23
N PHE A 7 -26.85 -10.67 -85.48
CA PHE A 7 -28.31 -10.79 -85.67
C PHE A 7 -28.99 -9.44 -85.48
N ILE A 8 -29.93 -9.23 -86.40
CA ILE A 8 -30.62 -8.02 -86.83
C ILE A 8 -31.99 -7.96 -86.15
N ALA A 9 -32.49 -6.74 -85.88
CA ALA A 9 -33.87 -6.25 -86.04
C ALA A 9 -34.20 -5.25 -84.91
N ALA A 10 -34.35 -3.94 -85.13
CA ALA A 10 -35.24 -3.16 -86.01
C ALA A 10 -36.38 -2.49 -85.21
N ALA A 11 -36.75 -1.30 -85.69
CA ALA A 11 -37.89 -0.43 -85.32
C ALA A 11 -37.67 0.51 -84.10
N LEU A 12 -37.32 1.81 -84.22
CA LEU A 12 -37.82 2.95 -85.02
C LEU A 12 -38.93 3.75 -84.30
N ALA A 13 -38.56 4.90 -83.72
CA ALA A 13 -39.30 6.17 -83.67
C ALA A 13 -38.47 7.17 -82.83
N ALA A 14 -37.59 7.99 -83.44
CA ALA A 14 -37.87 9.30 -84.04
C ALA A 14 -38.12 10.42 -83.01
N ALA A 15 -37.11 11.28 -82.77
CA ALA A 15 -37.17 12.73 -83.01
C ALA A 15 -35.94 13.50 -82.47
N LEU A 16 -35.13 14.02 -83.41
CA LEU A 16 -34.42 15.32 -83.47
C LEU A 16 -34.09 16.15 -82.19
N VAL A 17 -32.79 16.24 -81.86
CA VAL A 17 -31.84 17.40 -81.76
C VAL A 17 -32.43 18.84 -81.86
N PRO A 18 -31.89 19.94 -81.22
CA PRO A 18 -30.53 20.15 -80.65
C PRO A 18 -30.36 20.82 -79.26
N VAL A 19 -29.19 20.52 -78.68
CA VAL A 19 -28.13 21.40 -78.12
C VAL A 19 -28.46 22.83 -77.64
N ALA A 20 -27.93 23.12 -76.44
CA ALA A 20 -27.44 24.39 -75.88
C ALA A 20 -28.29 25.06 -74.79
N ALA A 21 -27.84 24.92 -73.54
CA ALA A 21 -27.49 26.01 -72.61
C ALA A 21 -27.53 25.52 -71.14
N LEU A 22 -26.35 25.36 -70.53
CA LEU A 22 -26.19 25.63 -69.10
C LEU A 22 -26.08 27.16 -68.90
N PRO A 23 -26.29 27.76 -67.70
CA PRO A 23 -26.32 27.14 -66.37
C PRO A 23 -27.42 27.65 -65.40
N ALA A 24 -27.39 27.08 -64.19
CA ALA A 24 -27.68 27.69 -62.88
C ALA A 24 -29.06 27.46 -62.21
N ALA A 25 -28.93 26.95 -60.98
CA ALA A 25 -29.77 27.13 -59.78
C ALA A 25 -31.15 26.45 -59.72
N GLY A 26 -31.31 25.52 -58.76
CA GLY A 26 -32.64 25.05 -58.34
C GLY A 26 -32.68 23.73 -57.56
N ALA A 27 -32.14 23.73 -56.33
CA ALA A 27 -32.53 22.87 -55.20
C ALA A 27 -33.03 21.43 -55.46
N ALA A 28 -32.10 20.47 -55.55
CA ALA A 28 -32.37 19.08 -55.22
C ALA A 28 -32.30 18.88 -53.69
N LYS A 29 -33.44 18.63 -53.06
CA LYS A 29 -33.53 18.19 -51.65
C LYS A 29 -32.95 16.77 -51.56
N LYS A 30 -31.64 16.70 -51.27
CA LYS A 30 -30.94 15.45 -50.95
C LYS A 30 -31.44 14.95 -49.60
N THR A 31 -32.12 13.82 -49.60
CA THR A 31 -32.31 13.00 -48.39
C THR A 31 -30.92 12.59 -47.93
N SER A 32 -30.51 13.14 -46.78
CA SER A 32 -29.18 12.96 -46.21
C SER A 32 -29.01 11.51 -45.72
N PRO A 33 -27.83 10.87 -45.87
CA PRO A 33 -27.52 9.57 -45.26
C PRO A 33 -27.38 9.61 -43.72
N ALA A 34 -27.88 10.65 -43.06
CA ALA A 34 -27.53 11.01 -41.68
C ALA A 34 -28.35 10.27 -40.59
N ASP A 35 -29.41 9.54 -40.95
CA ASP A 35 -30.21 8.78 -39.97
C ASP A 35 -29.75 7.31 -39.79
N ALA A 36 -28.64 6.92 -40.41
CA ALA A 36 -28.05 5.58 -40.24
C ALA A 36 -26.94 5.54 -39.17
N VAL A 37 -26.90 6.53 -38.27
CA VAL A 37 -26.01 6.55 -37.11
C VAL A 37 -26.83 6.50 -35.82
N GLU A 38 -27.86 5.65 -35.77
CA GLU A 38 -28.26 5.07 -34.49
C GLU A 38 -27.15 4.10 -34.09
N GLN A 39 -26.19 4.65 -33.34
CA GLN A 39 -25.21 3.88 -32.59
C GLN A 39 -25.99 2.96 -31.66
N SER A 40 -26.21 1.72 -32.11
CA SER A 40 -26.51 0.60 -31.24
C SER A 40 -25.25 0.36 -30.41
N GLU A 41 -25.04 1.17 -29.38
CA GLU A 41 -24.30 0.71 -28.22
C GLU A 41 -25.02 -0.55 -27.78
N LYS A 42 -24.46 -1.71 -28.12
CA LYS A 42 -24.86 -2.98 -27.52
C LYS A 42 -24.67 -2.80 -26.01
N VAL A 43 -25.74 -2.42 -25.31
CA VAL A 43 -25.81 -2.40 -23.86
C VAL A 43 -25.71 -3.85 -23.41
N THR A 44 -24.46 -4.31 -23.32
CA THR A 44 -24.13 -5.61 -22.77
C THR A 44 -24.60 -5.59 -21.33
N ALA A 45 -25.35 -6.61 -20.92
CA ALA A 45 -25.90 -6.66 -19.58
C ALA A 45 -24.77 -6.47 -18.54
N PRO A 46 -25.00 -5.66 -17.50
CA PRO A 46 -24.02 -5.48 -16.45
C PRO A 46 -23.74 -6.83 -15.78
N LEU A 47 -22.47 -7.13 -15.56
CA LEU A 47 -22.02 -8.37 -14.90
C LEU A 47 -21.42 -8.02 -13.55
N LEU A 48 -21.57 -8.91 -12.57
CA LEU A 48 -21.00 -8.75 -11.24
C LEU A 48 -19.58 -9.33 -11.21
N ARG A 49 -18.63 -8.66 -10.55
CA ARG A 49 -17.33 -9.26 -10.22
C ARG A 49 -17.43 -10.10 -8.95
N ASP A 50 -16.72 -11.22 -8.88
CA ASP A 50 -16.74 -12.08 -7.68
C ASP A 50 -15.87 -11.51 -6.54
N SER A 51 -14.70 -10.97 -6.89
CA SER A 51 -13.79 -10.32 -5.96
C SER A 51 -13.12 -9.11 -6.60
N VAL A 52 -12.88 -8.08 -5.80
CA VAL A 52 -12.28 -6.83 -6.26
C VAL A 52 -11.23 -6.38 -5.25
N ILE A 53 -10.10 -5.93 -5.76
CA ILE A 53 -9.05 -5.31 -4.97
C ILE A 53 -9.06 -3.82 -5.28
N VAL A 54 -9.17 -2.97 -4.25
CA VAL A 54 -9.24 -1.51 -4.38
C VAL A 54 -8.11 -0.85 -3.62
N ASP A 55 -7.59 0.26 -4.16
CA ASP A 55 -6.60 1.10 -3.48
C ASP A 55 -7.26 2.28 -2.75
N ASP A 56 -8.30 2.83 -3.36
CA ASP A 56 -8.95 4.06 -2.93
C ASP A 56 -9.78 3.90 -1.65
N LYS A 57 -10.10 5.03 -1.03
CA LYS A 57 -10.92 5.10 0.20
C LYS A 57 -12.41 4.86 -0.07
N VAL A 58 -12.81 4.91 -1.33
CA VAL A 58 -14.20 4.82 -1.79
C VAL A 58 -14.26 3.75 -2.86
N ILE A 59 -15.31 2.94 -2.82
CA ILE A 59 -15.60 1.93 -3.83
C ILE A 59 -16.47 2.59 -4.89
N TYR A 60 -16.09 2.42 -6.15
CA TYR A 60 -16.80 2.93 -7.31
C TYR A 60 -17.73 1.88 -7.91
N LEU A 61 -18.73 2.33 -8.66
CA LEU A 61 -19.68 1.44 -9.32
C LEU A 61 -18.98 0.53 -10.33
N GLY A 62 -17.97 1.07 -11.02
CA GLY A 62 -17.11 0.35 -11.96
C GLY A 62 -16.19 -0.69 -11.33
N ASP A 63 -16.01 -0.67 -10.00
CA ASP A 63 -15.27 -1.71 -9.26
C ASP A 63 -16.13 -2.97 -9.10
N LEU A 64 -17.42 -2.79 -8.83
CA LEU A 64 -18.33 -3.90 -8.52
C LEU A 64 -18.95 -4.53 -9.77
N PHE A 65 -19.28 -3.71 -10.77
CA PHE A 65 -19.99 -4.13 -11.97
C PHE A 65 -19.17 -3.85 -13.23
N ILE A 66 -19.21 -4.79 -14.17
CA ILE A 66 -18.69 -4.66 -15.52
C ILE A 66 -19.82 -4.12 -16.41
N ASN A 67 -19.49 -3.33 -17.44
CA ASN A 67 -20.45 -2.72 -18.38
C ASN A 67 -21.41 -1.70 -17.73
N VAL A 68 -20.88 -0.81 -16.90
CA VAL A 68 -21.63 0.27 -16.24
C VAL A 68 -21.69 1.58 -17.04
N GLY A 69 -21.07 1.62 -18.23
CA GLY A 69 -21.00 2.80 -19.08
C GLY A 69 -20.29 3.97 -18.40
N GLU A 70 -20.76 5.19 -18.66
CA GLU A 70 -20.21 6.45 -18.10
C GLU A 70 -20.32 6.57 -16.58
N LYS A 71 -21.06 5.68 -15.90
CA LYS A 71 -21.27 5.72 -14.45
C LYS A 71 -20.20 4.98 -13.65
N ALA A 72 -19.11 4.55 -14.30
CA ALA A 72 -18.05 3.79 -13.66
C ALA A 72 -17.49 4.50 -12.42
N ASP A 73 -17.27 5.81 -12.50
CA ASP A 73 -16.64 6.63 -11.45
C ASP A 73 -17.61 7.09 -10.35
N ALA A 74 -18.83 6.54 -10.31
CA ALA A 74 -19.79 6.88 -9.27
C ALA A 74 -19.44 6.19 -7.95
N ALA A 75 -19.19 6.97 -6.90
CA ALA A 75 -18.96 6.47 -5.54
C ALA A 75 -20.20 5.78 -4.96
N VAL A 76 -20.06 4.52 -4.50
CA VAL A 76 -21.17 3.72 -3.98
C VAL A 76 -21.07 3.38 -2.49
N ALA A 77 -19.85 3.26 -1.96
CA ALA A 77 -19.59 2.92 -0.57
C ALA A 77 -18.18 3.35 -0.13
N TYR A 78 -17.95 3.40 1.18
CA TYR A 78 -16.59 3.49 1.72
C TYR A 78 -15.89 2.13 1.61
N ALA A 79 -14.61 2.16 1.26
CA ALA A 79 -13.76 0.97 1.27
C ALA A 79 -13.46 0.55 2.73
N PRO A 80 -13.17 -0.74 2.98
CA PRO A 80 -12.72 -1.20 4.30
C PRO A 80 -11.40 -0.54 4.70
N ALA A 81 -10.94 -0.79 5.94
CA ALA A 81 -9.60 -0.40 6.35
C ALA A 81 -8.55 -1.10 5.45
N PRO A 82 -7.36 -0.52 5.24
CA PRO A 82 -6.31 -1.18 4.47
C PRO A 82 -5.98 -2.57 5.02
N GLY A 83 -5.96 -3.59 4.17
CA GLY A 83 -5.68 -4.98 4.55
C GLY A 83 -6.90 -5.74 5.07
N ASP A 84 -8.02 -5.04 5.26
CA ASP A 84 -9.31 -5.65 5.57
C ASP A 84 -10.12 -5.92 4.30
N ARG A 85 -11.14 -6.76 4.46
CA ARG A 85 -12.11 -7.10 3.43
C ARG A 85 -13.53 -6.84 3.89
N ALA A 86 -14.36 -6.36 2.98
CA ALA A 86 -15.79 -6.20 3.15
C ALA A 86 -16.54 -7.14 2.18
N ILE A 87 -17.70 -7.63 2.62
CA ILE A 87 -18.56 -8.50 1.80
C ILE A 87 -19.85 -7.75 1.51
N PHE A 88 -20.19 -7.60 0.24
CA PHE A 88 -21.41 -6.96 -0.22
C PHE A 88 -22.39 -8.02 -0.72
N ASP A 89 -23.57 -8.10 -0.11
CA ASP A 89 -24.57 -9.11 -0.40
C ASP A 89 -25.44 -8.77 -1.63
N ALA A 90 -26.12 -9.79 -2.17
CA ALA A 90 -27.01 -9.64 -3.33
C ALA A 90 -28.08 -8.56 -3.13
N ARG A 91 -28.59 -8.38 -1.90
CA ARG A 91 -29.64 -7.40 -1.60
C ARG A 91 -29.11 -5.98 -1.72
N TRP A 92 -27.95 -5.70 -1.13
CA TRP A 92 -27.30 -4.40 -1.23
C TRP A 92 -26.90 -4.11 -2.68
N LEU A 93 -26.27 -5.06 -3.37
CA LEU A 93 -25.87 -4.93 -4.78
C LEU A 93 -27.07 -4.62 -5.68
N TYR A 94 -28.22 -5.25 -5.42
CA TYR A 94 -29.43 -4.99 -6.19
C TYR A 94 -29.98 -3.59 -5.95
N ARG A 95 -29.94 -3.08 -4.71
CA ARG A 95 -30.34 -1.69 -4.41
C ARG A 95 -29.43 -0.68 -5.10
N VAL A 96 -28.12 -0.90 -5.09
CA VAL A 96 -27.15 -0.05 -5.79
C VAL A 96 -27.41 -0.07 -7.30
N ALA A 97 -27.54 -1.25 -7.90
CA ALA A 97 -27.86 -1.38 -9.32
C ALA A 97 -29.15 -0.63 -9.70
N ARG A 98 -30.20 -0.74 -8.89
CA ARG A 98 -31.46 -0.01 -9.11
C ARG A 98 -31.30 1.50 -8.98
N ALA A 99 -30.55 1.98 -7.99
CA ALA A 99 -30.29 3.41 -7.80
C ALA A 99 -29.59 4.02 -9.02
N TYR A 100 -28.62 3.31 -9.60
CA TYR A 100 -27.89 3.75 -10.80
C TYR A 100 -28.56 3.36 -12.12
N ARG A 101 -29.75 2.75 -12.08
CA ARG A 101 -30.52 2.25 -13.24
C ARG A 101 -29.77 1.23 -14.09
N LEU A 102 -28.94 0.40 -13.44
CA LEU A 102 -28.32 -0.75 -14.08
C LEU A 102 -29.34 -1.87 -14.23
N ASN A 103 -29.38 -2.50 -15.41
CA ASN A 103 -30.22 -3.68 -15.69
C ASN A 103 -29.62 -4.97 -15.11
N TRP A 104 -29.09 -4.89 -13.88
CA TRP A 104 -28.55 -6.05 -13.16
C TRP A 104 -29.61 -6.64 -12.23
N ARG A 105 -29.66 -7.97 -12.16
CA ARG A 105 -30.51 -8.72 -11.23
C ARG A 105 -29.70 -9.86 -10.62
N PRO A 106 -29.83 -10.10 -9.31
CA PRO A 106 -29.16 -11.23 -8.69
C PRO A 106 -29.71 -12.54 -9.26
N LEU A 107 -28.83 -13.43 -9.69
CA LEU A 107 -29.14 -14.79 -10.12
C LEU A 107 -29.48 -15.69 -8.92
N SER A 108 -28.94 -15.37 -7.74
CA SER A 108 -29.29 -16.04 -6.49
C SER A 108 -29.08 -15.13 -5.28
N ALA A 109 -29.71 -15.46 -4.15
CA ALA A 109 -29.51 -14.75 -2.89
C ALA A 109 -28.10 -14.92 -2.29
N ARG A 110 -27.32 -15.90 -2.78
CA ARG A 110 -25.95 -16.17 -2.32
C ARG A 110 -24.88 -15.37 -3.06
N GLN A 111 -25.26 -14.61 -4.09
CA GLN A 111 -24.29 -13.76 -4.77
C GLN A 111 -23.77 -12.68 -3.84
N GLN A 112 -22.47 -12.50 -3.87
CA GLN A 112 -21.78 -11.51 -3.07
C GLN A 112 -20.52 -11.06 -3.81
N VAL A 113 -20.06 -9.86 -3.51
CA VAL A 113 -18.74 -9.37 -3.93
C VAL A 113 -17.88 -9.22 -2.69
N VAL A 114 -16.69 -9.80 -2.72
CA VAL A 114 -15.67 -9.55 -1.70
C VAL A 114 -14.78 -8.42 -2.19
N VAL A 115 -14.77 -7.31 -1.47
CA VAL A 115 -13.89 -6.19 -1.74
C VAL A 115 -12.77 -6.19 -0.70
N GLU A 116 -11.55 -6.34 -1.17
CA GLU A 116 -10.33 -6.25 -0.36
C GLU A 116 -9.63 -4.93 -0.66
N ARG A 117 -9.13 -4.25 0.36
CA ARG A 117 -8.37 -3.03 0.17
C ARG A 117 -6.88 -3.32 0.27
N VAL A 118 -6.11 -2.94 -0.75
CA VAL A 118 -4.66 -3.11 -0.75
C VAL A 118 -4.05 -2.43 0.46
N SER A 119 -3.14 -3.14 1.13
CA SER A 119 -2.32 -2.54 2.18
C SER A 119 -0.85 -2.79 1.99
N GLN A 120 -0.06 -1.83 2.45
CA GLN A 120 1.33 -2.04 2.82
C GLN A 120 1.41 -2.17 4.35
N VAL A 121 2.40 -2.91 4.83
CA VAL A 121 2.61 -3.15 6.26
C VAL A 121 3.86 -2.40 6.69
N ILE A 122 3.72 -1.59 7.73
CA ILE A 122 4.85 -0.99 8.44
C ILE A 122 5.15 -1.84 9.66
N GLU A 123 6.38 -2.34 9.71
CA GLU A 123 6.88 -3.18 10.79
C GLU A 123 7.22 -2.35 12.03
N ARG A 124 7.11 -2.97 13.21
CA ARG A 124 7.46 -2.33 14.49
C ARG A 124 8.89 -1.78 14.48
N ALA A 125 9.84 -2.48 13.87
CA ALA A 125 11.24 -2.08 13.86
C ALA A 125 11.44 -0.71 13.21
N GLU A 126 10.79 -0.45 12.08
CA GLU A 126 10.90 0.82 11.34
C GLU A 126 10.33 2.00 12.13
N ILE A 127 9.22 1.76 12.84
CA ILE A 127 8.62 2.75 13.75
C ILE A 127 9.56 3.04 14.92
N VAL A 128 10.16 2.00 15.51
CA VAL A 128 11.12 2.15 16.62
C VAL A 128 12.34 2.93 16.19
N ASP A 129 12.91 2.63 15.02
CA ASP A 129 14.08 3.33 14.49
C ASP A 129 13.79 4.82 14.24
N THR A 130 12.61 5.12 13.69
CA THR A 130 12.16 6.50 13.47
C THR A 130 11.98 7.26 14.79
N ILE A 131 11.38 6.62 15.80
CA ILE A 131 11.23 7.23 17.13
C ILE A 131 12.59 7.42 17.81
N MET A 132 13.49 6.44 17.70
CA MET A 132 14.85 6.54 18.25
C MET A 132 15.63 7.70 17.64
N ALA A 133 15.53 7.91 16.33
CA ALA A 133 16.12 9.06 15.66
C ALA A 133 15.56 10.39 16.19
N ALA A 134 14.24 10.49 16.38
CA ALA A 134 13.61 11.68 16.95
C ALA A 134 13.99 11.90 18.43
N LEU A 135 14.20 10.83 19.20
CA LEU A 135 14.63 10.92 20.60
C LEU A 135 16.09 11.35 20.73
N PHE A 136 16.96 10.92 19.82
CA PHE A 136 18.35 11.40 19.73
C PHE A 136 18.37 12.92 19.65
N GLU A 137 17.56 13.51 18.76
CA GLU A 137 17.50 14.96 18.57
C GLU A 137 17.06 15.70 19.84
N LYS A 138 16.36 15.02 20.76
CA LYS A 138 15.97 15.53 22.08
C LYS A 138 17.01 15.27 23.19
N GLY A 139 18.17 14.71 22.84
CA GLY A 139 19.26 14.44 23.78
C GLY A 139 19.24 13.06 24.42
N ALA A 140 18.52 12.09 23.85
CA ALA A 140 18.66 10.69 24.25
C ALA A 140 20.01 10.11 23.79
N ASP A 141 20.55 9.16 24.56
CA ASP A 141 21.78 8.46 24.20
C ASP A 141 21.50 7.51 23.01
N PRO A 142 22.26 7.58 21.90
CA PRO A 142 22.03 6.76 20.72
C PRO A 142 22.25 5.26 20.97
N ALA A 143 23.01 4.93 22.01
CA ALA A 143 23.21 3.55 22.41
C ALA A 143 22.01 2.97 23.16
N SER A 144 21.03 3.78 23.57
CA SER A 144 19.90 3.33 24.38
C SER A 144 19.03 2.30 23.66
N GLU A 145 18.45 1.39 24.43
CA GLU A 145 17.43 0.45 23.97
C GLU A 145 16.04 1.03 24.29
N LEU A 146 15.16 1.03 23.29
CA LEU A 146 13.80 1.53 23.41
C LEU A 146 12.84 0.40 23.72
N ASP A 147 12.14 0.54 24.84
CA ASP A 147 11.13 -0.39 25.31
C ASP A 147 9.74 0.27 25.22
N LEU A 148 8.86 -0.28 24.37
CA LEU A 148 7.51 0.23 24.16
C LEU A 148 6.57 -0.38 25.20
N SER A 149 5.87 0.48 25.95
CA SER A 149 4.79 0.02 26.83
C SER A 149 3.52 -0.33 26.04
N THR A 150 3.31 0.34 24.91
CA THR A 150 2.19 0.05 24.01
C THR A 150 2.48 -1.22 23.22
N GLN A 151 1.53 -2.16 23.21
CA GLN A 151 1.56 -3.34 22.35
C GLN A 151 1.32 -2.91 20.90
N LEU A 152 2.40 -2.70 20.16
CA LEU A 152 2.36 -2.43 18.73
C LEU A 152 2.99 -3.59 17.98
N THR A 153 2.21 -4.28 17.15
CA THR A 153 2.71 -5.40 16.33
C THR A 153 3.03 -4.94 14.92
N ARG A 154 2.07 -4.32 14.23
CA ARG A 154 2.18 -3.86 12.84
C ARG A 154 1.08 -2.86 12.52
N VAL A 155 1.33 -2.00 11.53
CA VAL A 155 0.38 -0.98 11.07
C VAL A 155 0.11 -1.21 9.58
N HIS A 156 -1.17 -1.22 9.20
CA HIS A 156 -1.57 -1.37 7.80
C HIS A 156 -1.90 0.01 7.21
N ILE A 157 -1.25 0.37 6.12
CA ILE A 157 -1.49 1.62 5.38
C ILE A 157 -2.06 1.31 4.01
N ALA A 158 -2.75 2.27 3.39
CA ALA A 158 -3.29 2.09 2.04
C ALA A 158 -2.19 1.79 1.02
N GLY A 159 -2.46 0.91 0.06
CA GLY A 159 -1.49 0.48 -0.97
C GLY A 159 -0.87 1.61 -1.81
N ASN A 160 -1.65 2.67 -2.05
CA ASN A 160 -1.26 3.85 -2.81
C ASN A 160 -0.62 4.96 -1.95
N ALA A 161 -0.60 4.80 -0.62
CA ALA A 161 0.01 5.78 0.26
C ALA A 161 1.53 5.57 0.32
N THR A 162 2.28 6.67 0.41
CA THR A 162 3.72 6.59 0.64
C THR A 162 3.98 6.11 2.08
N PRO A 163 4.77 5.04 2.30
CA PRO A 163 5.08 4.54 3.65
C PRO A 163 6.07 5.47 4.35
N THR A 164 5.61 6.64 4.77
CA THR A 164 6.40 7.61 5.53
C THR A 164 5.89 7.67 6.96
N ILE A 165 6.81 7.53 7.91
CA ILE A 165 6.53 7.63 9.33
C ILE A 165 6.88 9.05 9.78
N GLY A 166 5.90 9.77 10.32
CA GLY A 166 6.07 11.11 10.87
C GLY A 166 6.02 11.08 12.40
N VAL A 167 6.91 11.80 13.06
CA VAL A 167 6.77 12.08 14.49
C VAL A 167 6.18 13.49 14.63
N ASP A 168 4.92 13.58 15.01
CA ASP A 168 4.19 14.84 15.15
C ASP A 168 4.57 15.56 16.45
N ASP A 169 4.69 14.80 17.53
CA ASP A 169 5.08 15.31 18.85
C ASP A 169 5.92 14.27 19.58
N ILE A 170 6.93 14.73 20.33
CA ILE A 170 7.77 13.87 21.14
C ILE A 170 8.26 14.58 22.39
N THR A 171 7.97 13.94 23.52
CA THR A 171 8.40 14.35 24.85
C THR A 171 9.30 13.28 25.44
N TYR A 172 10.46 13.68 25.95
CA TYR A 172 11.42 12.81 26.62
C TYR A 172 11.85 13.43 27.94
N ASP A 173 11.81 12.63 29.01
CA ASP A 173 12.31 12.99 30.33
C ASP A 173 13.57 12.19 30.66
N PRO A 174 14.77 12.81 30.63
CA PRO A 174 16.03 12.15 30.92
C PRO A 174 16.14 11.60 32.36
N ARG A 175 15.40 12.14 33.33
CA ARG A 175 15.48 11.69 34.74
C ARG A 175 14.76 10.38 34.94
N SER A 176 13.55 10.26 34.40
CA SER A 176 12.75 9.04 34.48
C SER A 176 12.97 8.08 33.31
N GLN A 177 13.76 8.50 32.32
CA GLN A 177 13.98 7.80 31.04
C GLN A 177 12.68 7.45 30.33
N ARG A 178 11.62 8.24 30.54
CA ARG A 178 10.30 8.03 29.94
C ARG A 178 10.14 8.88 28.70
N PHE A 179 9.46 8.32 27.71
CA PHE A 179 9.06 9.09 26.54
C PHE A 179 7.59 8.87 26.19
N ALA A 180 7.03 9.87 25.54
CA ALA A 180 5.76 9.82 24.87
C ALA A 180 5.91 10.44 23.49
N ALA A 181 5.48 9.73 22.46
CA ALA A 181 5.52 10.18 21.08
C ALA A 181 4.13 10.04 20.44
N VAL A 182 3.77 10.99 19.59
CA VAL A 182 2.63 10.91 18.69
C VAL A 182 3.19 10.73 17.29
N VAL A 183 2.86 9.60 16.67
CA VAL A 183 3.35 9.22 15.35
C VAL A 183 2.19 9.26 14.37
N SER A 184 2.39 9.88 13.20
CA SER A 184 1.46 9.91 12.08
C SER A 184 1.95 9.01 10.94
N ILE A 185 1.04 8.19 10.42
CA ILE A 185 1.31 7.26 9.34
C ILE A 185 0.13 7.27 8.36
N PRO A 186 0.28 7.77 7.12
CA PRO A 186 1.46 8.42 6.53
C PRO A 186 1.77 9.80 7.14
N LYS A 187 3.04 10.22 7.06
CA LYS A 187 3.47 11.53 7.57
C LYS A 187 2.69 12.67 6.92
N GLY A 188 2.02 13.48 7.73
CA GLY A 188 1.31 14.68 7.29
C GLY A 188 -0.02 14.43 6.56
N ASP A 189 -0.45 13.18 6.45
CA ASP A 189 -1.77 12.84 5.91
C ASP A 189 -2.85 12.98 7.02
N PRO A 190 -3.86 13.86 6.87
CA PRO A 190 -4.97 13.96 7.81
C PRO A 190 -5.81 12.68 7.90
N ALA A 191 -5.82 11.86 6.86
CA ALA A 191 -6.48 10.56 6.81
C ALA A 191 -5.58 9.41 7.30
N GLY A 192 -4.32 9.70 7.63
CA GLY A 192 -3.38 8.77 8.22
C GLY A 192 -3.76 8.36 9.64
N GLU A 193 -3.30 7.18 10.04
CA GLU A 193 -3.43 6.70 11.40
C GLU A 193 -2.49 7.47 12.33
N ARG A 194 -3.02 7.93 13.46
CA ARG A 194 -2.24 8.57 14.51
C ARG A 194 -2.12 7.65 15.69
N LEU A 195 -0.89 7.30 16.03
CA LEU A 195 -0.54 6.36 17.09
C LEU A 195 0.15 7.10 18.22
N ARG A 196 -0.43 7.00 19.42
CA ARG A 196 0.22 7.48 20.64
C ARG A 196 1.03 6.35 21.25
N LEU A 197 2.35 6.52 21.25
CA LEU A 197 3.30 5.54 21.74
C LEU A 197 3.97 6.06 23.00
N THR A 198 4.03 5.22 24.02
CA THR A 198 4.72 5.53 25.27
C THR A 198 5.67 4.40 25.60
N GLY A 199 6.75 4.75 26.31
CA GLY A 199 7.77 3.77 26.62
C GLY A 199 8.85 4.33 27.52
N ARG A 200 9.93 3.56 27.59
CA ARG A 200 11.12 3.88 28.37
C ARG A 200 12.36 3.64 27.53
N LEU A 201 13.36 4.47 27.76
CA LEU A 201 14.70 4.26 27.23
C LEU A 201 15.57 3.64 28.31
N TYR A 202 16.43 2.74 27.89
CA TYR A 202 17.38 2.08 28.78
C TYR A 202 18.77 2.30 28.20
N PRO A 203 19.63 3.05 28.89
CA PRO A 203 21.01 3.21 28.46
C PRO A 203 21.64 1.83 28.31
N VAL A 204 22.25 1.57 27.16
CA VAL A 204 22.98 0.32 26.92
C VAL A 204 24.45 0.66 26.94
N VAL A 205 25.23 -0.14 27.65
CA VAL A 205 26.68 -0.05 27.55
C VAL A 205 27.23 -1.35 26.98
N LYS A 206 28.42 -1.24 26.41
CA LYS A 206 29.17 -2.39 25.94
C LYS A 206 29.98 -2.90 27.12
N ILE A 207 29.81 -4.18 27.45
CA ILE A 207 30.62 -4.85 28.46
C ILE A 207 31.47 -5.96 27.83
N PRO A 208 32.70 -6.16 28.31
CA PRO A 208 33.55 -7.26 27.91
C PRO A 208 33.10 -8.56 28.59
N VAL A 209 32.94 -9.61 27.80
CA VAL A 209 32.69 -10.98 28.24
C VAL A 209 33.75 -11.90 27.65
N VAL A 210 33.97 -13.03 28.30
CA VAL A 210 34.96 -14.01 27.82
C VAL A 210 34.40 -14.77 26.62
N SER A 211 35.19 -14.93 25.56
CA SER A 211 34.78 -15.65 24.35
C SER A 211 34.92 -17.17 24.44
N LYS A 212 35.75 -17.67 25.38
CA LYS A 212 36.10 -19.09 25.56
C LYS A 212 36.16 -19.48 27.03
N VAL A 213 36.34 -20.77 27.33
CA VAL A 213 36.62 -21.22 28.69
C VAL A 213 38.03 -20.79 29.10
N MET A 214 38.17 -20.21 30.30
CA MET A 214 39.46 -19.82 30.86
C MET A 214 39.65 -20.41 32.26
N ALA A 215 40.82 -20.98 32.49
CA ALA A 215 41.20 -21.56 33.78
C ALA A 215 41.73 -20.49 34.73
N ARG A 216 41.86 -20.88 36.01
CA ARG A 216 42.56 -20.05 36.99
C ARG A 216 44.00 -19.84 36.53
N ASN A 217 44.50 -18.61 36.68
CA ASN A 217 45.83 -18.13 36.29
C ASN A 217 46.07 -17.98 34.78
N ASP A 218 45.08 -18.24 33.93
CA ASP A 218 45.20 -17.90 32.51
C ASP A 218 45.29 -16.38 32.34
N ILE A 219 46.10 -15.95 31.38
CA ILE A 219 46.29 -14.53 31.05
C ILE A 219 45.24 -14.11 30.01
N LEU A 220 44.50 -13.05 30.31
CA LEU A 220 43.50 -12.51 29.41
C LEU A 220 44.15 -11.72 28.28
N THR A 221 43.83 -12.07 27.03
CA THR A 221 44.26 -11.32 25.84
C THR A 221 43.08 -10.66 25.15
N GLU A 222 43.33 -9.67 24.29
CA GLU A 222 42.27 -8.99 23.53
C GLU A 222 41.42 -9.95 22.68
N ARG A 223 42.02 -11.04 22.19
CA ARG A 223 41.31 -12.07 21.40
C ARG A 223 40.32 -12.90 22.23
N ASP A 224 40.50 -12.90 23.55
CA ASP A 224 39.66 -13.65 24.48
C ASP A 224 38.47 -12.81 24.97
N VAL A 225 38.40 -11.53 24.59
CA VAL A 225 37.36 -10.59 24.99
C VAL A 225 36.39 -10.36 23.83
N LYS A 226 35.11 -10.56 24.11
CA LYS A 226 33.99 -10.24 23.22
C LYS A 226 33.15 -9.14 23.86
N TRP A 227 32.65 -8.22 23.07
CA TRP A 227 31.76 -7.16 23.56
C TRP A 227 30.31 -7.55 23.38
N ILE A 228 29.53 -7.48 24.45
CA ILE A 228 28.07 -7.60 24.39
C ILE A 228 27.42 -6.30 24.84
N ARG A 229 26.24 -6.04 24.28
CA ARG A 229 25.40 -4.89 24.63
C ARG A 229 24.41 -5.33 25.71
N ILE A 230 24.47 -4.68 26.87
CA ILE A 230 23.54 -4.92 27.97
C ILE A 230 23.03 -3.59 28.54
N ARG A 231 21.79 -3.58 29.01
CA ARG A 231 21.20 -2.42 29.69
C ARG A 231 21.98 -2.11 30.96
N ALA A 232 22.24 -0.83 31.20
CA ALA A 232 23.06 -0.33 32.29
C ALA A 232 22.54 -0.73 33.67
N ASP A 233 21.21 -0.87 33.82
CA ASP A 233 20.54 -1.29 35.04
C ASP A 233 20.82 -2.75 35.44
N ARG A 234 21.29 -3.59 34.51
CA ARG A 234 21.65 -5.00 34.75
C ARG A 234 23.13 -5.20 35.10
N ILE A 235 23.92 -4.13 35.11
CA ILE A 235 25.37 -4.20 35.33
C ILE A 235 25.64 -4.22 36.82
N MET A 236 26.50 -5.15 37.23
CA MET A 236 26.95 -5.19 38.63
C MET A 236 28.02 -4.11 38.85
N PRO A 237 28.10 -3.49 40.05
CA PRO A 237 29.02 -2.39 40.33
C PRO A 237 30.50 -2.68 39.99
N ASP A 238 30.94 -3.93 40.16
CA ASP A 238 32.34 -4.34 39.94
C ASP A 238 32.62 -4.80 38.49
N THR A 239 31.75 -4.48 37.53
CA THR A 239 31.94 -4.90 36.14
C THR A 239 32.97 -4.01 35.45
N VAL A 240 34.00 -4.61 34.85
CA VAL A 240 34.99 -3.87 34.08
C VAL A 240 34.38 -3.43 32.75
N THR A 241 34.50 -2.14 32.40
CA THR A 241 33.91 -1.58 31.17
C THR A 241 34.94 -1.23 30.10
N LYS A 242 36.24 -1.30 30.43
CA LYS A 242 37.33 -0.92 29.55
C LYS A 242 38.26 -2.11 29.26
N LEU A 243 38.74 -2.19 28.02
CA LEU A 243 39.65 -3.27 27.60
C LEU A 243 41.05 -3.15 28.22
N GLU A 244 41.53 -1.93 28.38
CA GLU A 244 42.87 -1.62 28.92
C GLU A 244 43.08 -2.18 30.33
N ASP A 245 42.00 -2.23 31.13
CA ASP A 245 41.99 -2.77 32.48
C ASP A 245 41.94 -4.30 32.53
N LEU A 246 41.84 -4.98 31.38
CA LEU A 246 41.66 -6.42 31.30
C LEU A 246 42.85 -7.15 30.67
N VAL A 247 43.46 -6.56 29.66
CA VAL A 247 44.53 -7.22 28.90
C VAL A 247 45.78 -7.39 29.78
N GLY A 248 46.29 -8.62 29.83
CA GLY A 248 47.47 -8.96 30.64
C GLY A 248 47.15 -9.31 32.10
N MET A 249 45.89 -9.19 32.54
CA MET A 249 45.48 -9.66 33.85
C MET A 249 45.33 -11.18 33.88
N SER A 250 45.56 -11.78 35.06
CA SER A 250 45.36 -13.21 35.28
C SER A 250 44.01 -13.51 35.90
N VAL A 251 43.36 -14.56 35.41
CA VAL A 251 42.01 -14.95 35.81
C VAL A 251 42.04 -15.59 37.21
N LYS A 252 41.39 -14.97 38.20
CA LYS A 252 41.37 -15.47 39.60
C LYS A 252 40.49 -16.71 39.81
N ARG A 253 39.46 -16.91 39.00
CA ARG A 253 38.50 -18.02 39.06
C ARG A 253 38.17 -18.47 37.65
N GLY A 254 37.92 -19.76 37.43
CA GLY A 254 37.55 -20.23 36.09
C GLY A 254 36.33 -19.47 35.54
N LEU A 255 36.42 -19.04 34.29
CA LEU A 255 35.38 -18.30 33.56
C LEU A 255 34.88 -19.15 32.39
N ARG A 256 33.58 -19.05 32.11
CA ARG A 256 32.92 -19.69 30.99
C ARG A 256 32.70 -18.68 29.85
N PRO A 257 32.45 -19.15 28.63
CA PRO A 257 32.02 -18.29 27.55
C PRO A 257 30.78 -17.45 27.96
N ASP A 258 30.77 -16.20 27.53
CA ASP A 258 29.77 -15.17 27.84
C ASP A 258 29.67 -14.76 29.33
N ASP A 259 30.57 -15.25 30.20
CA ASP A 259 30.69 -14.72 31.57
C ASP A 259 31.20 -13.27 31.56
N VAL A 260 30.58 -12.43 32.39
CA VAL A 260 30.96 -11.03 32.60
C VAL A 260 32.24 -10.95 33.44
N ILE A 261 33.19 -10.13 32.97
CA ILE A 261 34.49 -9.94 33.62
C ILE A 261 34.39 -8.88 34.72
N ARG A 262 34.95 -9.21 35.89
CA ARG A 262 34.90 -8.44 37.14
C ARG A 262 36.25 -8.48 37.83
#